data_AF-A0A6P4Y7C4-F1
#
_entry.id   AF-A0A6P4Y7C4-F1
#
_cell.length_a   1.000
_cell.length_b   1.000
_cell.length_c   1.000
_cell.angle_alpha   90.00
_cell.angle_beta   90.00
_cell.angle_gamma   90.00
#
_symmetry.space_group_name_H-M   'P 1'
#
loop_
_entity.id
_entity.type
_entity.pdbx_description
1 polymer ?
#
loop_
_entity_poly.entity_id
_entity_poly.type
_entity_poly.pdbx_seq_one_letter_code
_entity_poly.pdbx_strand_id
1 'polypeptide(L)' 'MVSATPRDITVLPGYEDDTRTLDKLVDGCNVTTGDEHMWLIPFNEGDGHVLTIDLGQPQYLTGLRFWNYNKSREDTYRG' A
#
# COMPACT_ATOMS: atom_id res chain seq x y z
N MET A 1 -5.74 -13.20 -3.42
CA MET A 1 -6.04 -11.85 -3.94
C MET A 1 -5.70 -10.81 -2.87
N VAL A 2 -5.23 -9.62 -3.23
CA VAL A 2 -4.96 -8.52 -2.27
C VAL A 2 -6.11 -7.51 -2.34
N SER A 3 -6.63 -7.09 -1.20
CA SER A 3 -7.65 -6.04 -1.08
C SER A 3 -7.34 -5.13 0.10
N ALA A 4 -7.81 -3.89 0.06
CA ALA A 4 -7.62 -2.95 1.16
C ALA A 4 -8.84 -2.05 1.36
N THR A 5 -8.99 -1.54 2.59
CA THR A 5 -10.01 -0.56 2.96
C THR A 5 -9.36 0.50 3.86
N PRO A 6 -9.23 1.75 3.40
CA PRO A 6 -9.46 2.23 2.03
C PRO A 6 -8.58 1.51 0.98
N ARG A 7 -9.01 1.45 -0.28
CA ARG A 7 -8.29 0.70 -1.33
C ARG A 7 -6.94 1.33 -1.64
N ASP A 8 -6.93 2.61 -1.95
CA ASP A 8 -5.78 3.45 -2.26
C ASP A 8 -6.26 4.91 -2.34
N ILE A 9 -5.37 5.86 -2.62
CA ILE A 9 -5.68 7.30 -2.65
C ILE A 9 -6.70 7.70 -3.72
N THR A 10 -6.89 6.86 -4.75
CA THR A 10 -7.83 7.13 -5.84
C THR A 10 -9.29 7.15 -5.40
N VAL A 11 -9.59 6.70 -4.17
CA VAL A 11 -10.93 6.83 -3.58
C VAL A 11 -11.29 8.27 -3.21
N LEU A 12 -10.30 9.18 -3.15
CA LEU A 12 -10.52 10.60 -2.88
C LEU A 12 -10.80 11.36 -4.19
N PRO A 13 -11.76 12.32 -4.19
CA PRO A 13 -12.00 13.19 -5.33
C PRO A 13 -10.75 13.99 -5.72
N GLY A 14 -10.39 13.99 -7.01
CA GLY A 14 -9.22 14.69 -7.54
C GLY A 14 -7.92 13.88 -7.55
N TYR A 15 -7.98 12.60 -7.16
CA TYR A 15 -6.84 11.66 -7.18
C TYR A 15 -7.08 10.44 -8.09
N GLU A 16 -8.02 10.54 -9.02
CA GLU A 16 -8.45 9.42 -9.88
C GLU A 16 -7.31 8.89 -10.77
N ASP A 17 -6.40 9.76 -11.19
CA ASP A 17 -5.23 9.44 -12.03
C ASP A 17 -3.95 9.17 -11.21
N ASP A 18 -4.03 9.12 -9.88
CA ASP A 18 -2.86 8.88 -9.03
C ASP A 18 -2.35 7.45 -9.18
N THR A 19 -1.05 7.30 -9.40
CA THR A 19 -0.42 6.00 -9.69
C THR A 19 -0.16 5.17 -8.42
N ARG A 20 -0.39 5.71 -7.23
CA ARG A 20 -0.08 5.07 -5.94
C ARG A 20 -1.16 4.09 -5.49
N THR A 21 -1.43 3.12 -6.35
CA THR A 21 -2.54 2.17 -6.27
C THR A 21 -2.20 0.87 -5.55
N LEU A 22 -3.22 0.09 -5.16
CA LEU A 22 -3.03 -1.14 -4.37
C LEU A 22 -2.09 -2.19 -5.01
N ASP A 23 -2.03 -2.24 -6.34
CA ASP A 23 -1.16 -3.19 -7.05
C ASP A 23 0.34 -2.96 -6.77
N LYS A 24 0.74 -1.77 -6.29
CA LYS A 24 2.14 -1.47 -5.94
C LYS A 24 2.67 -2.30 -4.77
N LEU A 25 1.80 -2.89 -3.95
CA LEU A 25 2.22 -3.84 -2.92
C LEU A 25 2.86 -5.13 -3.49
N VAL A 26 2.62 -5.45 -4.76
CA VAL A 26 3.02 -6.71 -5.39
C VAL A 26 3.59 -6.53 -6.80
N ASP A 27 4.00 -5.31 -7.16
CA ASP A 27 4.52 -4.99 -8.50
C ASP A 27 5.96 -5.47 -8.75
N GLY A 28 6.65 -5.92 -7.70
CA GLY A 28 8.02 -6.43 -7.75
C GLY A 28 9.11 -5.39 -7.52
N CYS A 29 8.76 -4.11 -7.33
CA CYS A 29 9.68 -2.98 -7.20
C CYS A 29 9.86 -2.53 -5.74
N ASN A 30 10.41 -3.40 -4.89
CA ASN A 30 10.43 -3.19 -3.44
C ASN A 30 11.49 -2.20 -2.91
N VAL A 31 12.59 -1.98 -3.62
CA VAL A 31 13.68 -1.07 -3.20
C VAL A 31 13.70 0.11 -4.15
N THR A 32 12.97 1.16 -3.78
CA THR A 32 12.69 2.30 -4.65
C THR A 32 12.52 3.59 -3.85
N THR A 33 12.67 4.72 -4.54
CA THR A 33 12.24 6.05 -4.10
C THR A 33 11.21 6.67 -5.05
N GLY A 34 10.89 6.00 -6.16
CA GLY A 34 9.83 6.41 -7.09
C GLY A 34 8.46 6.09 -6.51
N ASP A 35 7.60 7.10 -6.38
CA ASP A 35 6.29 6.94 -5.77
C ASP A 35 5.28 6.23 -6.68
N GLU A 36 5.54 6.15 -7.98
CA GLU A 36 4.82 5.30 -8.92
C GLU A 36 4.89 3.80 -8.57
N HIS A 37 5.83 3.41 -7.70
CA HIS A 37 6.02 2.06 -7.17
C HIS A 37 5.62 1.96 -5.68
N MET A 38 4.84 2.90 -5.15
CA MET A 38 4.42 2.91 -3.74
C MET A 38 2.90 2.92 -3.62
N TRP A 39 2.38 2.19 -2.66
CA TRP A 39 0.96 2.24 -2.32
C TRP A 39 0.68 3.36 -1.31
N LEU A 40 -0.41 4.11 -1.52
CA LEU A 40 -0.86 5.15 -0.59
C LEU A 40 -2.36 5.04 -0.38
N ILE A 41 -2.81 5.20 0.87
CA ILE A 41 -4.23 5.29 1.24
C ILE A 41 -4.54 6.66 1.86
N PRO A 42 -5.79 7.13 1.81
CA PRO A 42 -6.23 8.18 2.71
C PRO A 42 -6.20 7.69 4.15
N PHE A 43 -5.85 8.59 5.06
CA PHE A 43 -5.82 8.33 6.49
C PHE A 43 -6.70 9.33 7.23
N ASN A 44 -7.60 8.80 8.06
CA ASN A 44 -8.30 9.55 9.08
C ASN A 44 -8.05 8.89 10.43
N GLU A 45 -7.87 9.70 11.46
CA GLU A 45 -7.74 9.21 12.82
C GLU A 45 -9.05 8.56 13.28
N GLY A 46 -8.96 7.37 13.87
CA GLY A 46 -10.11 6.60 14.37
C GLY A 46 -10.79 5.70 13.34
N ASP A 47 -10.50 5.86 12.05
CA ASP A 47 -11.01 4.97 10.99
C ASP A 47 -10.20 3.66 10.90
N GLY A 48 -10.83 2.62 10.34
CA GLY A 48 -10.18 1.35 10.07
C GLY A 48 -9.38 1.36 8.78
N HIS A 49 -8.09 1.01 8.86
CA HIS A 49 -7.18 0.86 7.71
C HIS A 49 -6.72 -0.60 7.63
N VAL A 50 -7.34 -1.37 6.73
CA VAL A 50 -7.18 -2.83 6.68
C VAL A 50 -6.63 -3.26 5.32
N LEU A 51 -5.51 -3.99 5.34
CA LEU A 51 -5.00 -4.75 4.19
C LEU A 51 -5.33 -6.24 4.40
N THR A 52 -5.97 -6.85 3.41
CA THR A 52 -6.30 -8.28 3.40
C THR A 52 -5.54 -8.98 2.27
N ILE A 53 -4.86 -10.06 2.63
CA ILE A 53 -4.14 -10.93 1.69
C ILE A 53 -4.78 -12.31 1.74
N ASP A 54 -5.47 -12.68 0.68
CA ASP A 54 -6.00 -14.02 0.48
C ASP A 54 -4.98 -14.90 -0.26
N LEU A 55 -4.51 -15.95 0.41
CA LEU A 55 -3.55 -16.93 -0.10
C LEU A 55 -4.20 -18.01 -0.98
N GLY A 56 -5.53 -18.03 -1.09
CA GLY A 56 -6.32 -18.96 -1.89
C GLY A 56 -6.45 -20.38 -1.31
N GLN A 57 -5.55 -20.76 -0.40
CA GLN A 57 -5.54 -22.05 0.29
C GLN A 57 -4.75 -21.93 1.60
N PRO A 58 -4.94 -22.86 2.57
CA PRO A 58 -4.12 -22.91 3.76
C PRO A 58 -2.63 -23.03 3.41
N GLN A 59 -1.82 -22.11 3.92
CA GLN A 59 -0.37 -22.08 3.75
C GLN A 59 0.34 -21.88 5.09
N TYR A 60 1.51 -22.48 5.23
CA TYR A 60 2.43 -22.17 6.33
C TYR A 60 3.20 -20.89 5.99
N LEU A 61 3.09 -19.89 6.84
CA LEU A 61 3.84 -18.64 6.72
C LEU A 61 5.11 -18.73 7.57
N THR A 62 6.27 -18.53 6.94
CA THR A 62 7.57 -18.46 7.64
C THR A 62 7.99 -17.01 7.94
N GLY A 63 7.41 -16.04 7.25
CA GLY A 63 7.68 -14.63 7.45
C GLY A 63 6.80 -13.75 6.58
N LEU A 64 6.73 -12.47 6.98
CA LEU A 64 6.04 -11.41 6.27
C LEU A 64 6.94 -10.18 6.29
N ARG A 65 7.07 -9.49 5.15
CA ARG A 65 7.91 -8.30 5.02
C ARG A 65 7.11 -7.18 4.41
N PHE A 66 7.17 -6.01 5.04
CA PHE A 66 6.62 -4.76 4.53
C PHE A 66 7.75 -3.79 4.25
N TRP A 67 7.65 -3.08 3.13
CA TRP A 67 8.53 -1.97 2.79
C TRP A 67 7.74 -0.68 3.05
N ASN A 68 8.27 0.17 3.92
CA ASN A 68 7.62 1.43 4.25
C ASN A 68 7.76 2.43 3.10
N TYR A 69 6.90 3.45 3.10
CA TYR A 69 6.96 4.57 2.16
C TYR A 69 8.34 5.24 2.21
N ASN A 70 8.98 5.42 1.05
CA ASN A 70 10.38 5.87 1.00
C ASN A 70 10.63 6.89 -0.12
N LYS A 71 9.61 7.69 -0.46
CA LYS A 71 9.72 8.71 -1.53
C LYS A 71 10.82 9.74 -1.23
N SER A 72 10.92 10.15 0.03
CA SER A 72 11.88 11.13 0.52
C SER A 72 12.27 10.82 1.96
N ARG A 73 13.29 11.50 2.47
CA ARG A 73 13.72 11.35 3.87
C ARG A 73 12.62 11.83 4.84
N GLU A 74 11.90 12.86 4.45
CA GLU A 74 10.80 13.44 5.21
C GLU A 74 9.59 12.50 5.22
N ASP A 75 9.33 11.81 4.11
CA ASP A 75 8.16 10.93 3.97
C ASP A 75 8.37 9.53 4.57
N THR A 76 9.59 9.18 5.01
CA THR A 76 9.89 7.85 5.59
C THR A 76 9.15 7.58 6.91
N TYR A 77 8.59 8.61 7.53
CA TYR A 77 7.79 8.52 8.75
C TYR A 77 6.29 8.36 8.50
N ARG A 78 5.84 8.27 7.24
CA ARG A 78 4.40 8.23 6.88
C ARG A 78 3.73 6.87 6.98
N GLY A 79 4.46 5.80 7.28
CA GLY A 79 3.88 4.47 7.50
C GLY A 79 4.44 3.78 8.72
#